data_AF-A0A4U9HHB9-F1
#
_entry.id   AF-A0A4U9HHB9-F1
#
_cell.length_a   1.000
_cell.length_b   1.000
_cell.length_c   1.000
_cell.angle_alpha   90.00
_cell.angle_beta   90.00
_cell.angle_gamma   90.00
#
_symmetry.space_group_name_H-M   'P 1'
#
loop_
_entity.id
_entity.type
_entity.pdbx_description
1 polymer ?
#
loop_
_entity_poly.entity_id
_entity_poly.type
_entity_poly.pdbx_seq_one_letter_code
_entity_poly.pdbx_strand_id
1 'polypeptide(L)'
;MFLIILIKSLIIGGLVGVGVGAGAARMFHAPTTQGMGAFRTLGELNSCEGDPASHFSFGLGFFFNAWASSVAAGSFTQDVDHRIIPNWGAAGADDQKPQRRRDAA
;
A
#
# COMPACT_ATOMS: atom_id res chain seq x y z
N MET A 1 -8.46 -10.32 44.93
CA MET A 1 -7.52 -10.77 43.87
C MET A 1 -8.26 -11.07 42.56
N PHE A 2 -9.14 -12.08 42.52
CA PHE A 2 -9.83 -12.54 41.30
C PHE A 2 -10.71 -11.47 40.60
N LEU A 3 -11.61 -10.79 41.32
CA LEU A 3 -12.49 -9.76 40.73
C LEU A 3 -11.72 -8.60 40.08
N ILE A 4 -10.58 -8.22 40.66
CA ILE A 4 -9.74 -7.11 40.17
C ILE A 4 -9.10 -7.50 38.82
N ILE A 5 -8.60 -8.73 38.72
CA ILE A 5 -8.00 -9.26 37.48
C ILE A 5 -9.07 -9.34 36.40
N LEU A 6 -10.25 -9.87 36.72
CA LEU A 6 -11.36 -10.03 35.78
C LEU A 6 -11.81 -8.68 35.19
N ILE A 7 -11.98 -7.65 36.03
CA ILE A 7 -12.39 -6.33 35.57
C ILE A 7 -11.29 -5.68 34.70
N LYS A 8 -10.01 -5.78 35.09
CA LYS A 8 -8.89 -5.21 34.31
C LYS A 8 -8.77 -5.87 32.93
N SER A 9 -8.90 -7.19 32.88
CA SER A 9 -8.85 -7.96 31.63
C SER A 9 -10.03 -7.65 30.71
N LEU A 10 -11.23 -7.46 31.27
CA LEU A 10 -12.42 -7.07 30.50
C LEU A 10 -12.26 -5.69 29.87
N ILE A 11 -11.73 -4.72 30.62
CA ILE A 11 -11.50 -3.35 30.13
C ILE A 11 -10.44 -3.36 29.01
N ILE A 12 -9.31 -4.05 29.20
CA ILE A 12 -8.25 -4.13 28.18
C ILE A 12 -8.75 -4.88 26.94
N GLY A 13 -9.41 -6.03 27.14
CA GLY A 13 -9.97 -6.82 26.05
C GLY A 13 -11.06 -6.09 25.27
N GLY A 14 -11.93 -5.35 25.96
CA GLY A 14 -12.96 -4.52 25.33
C GLY A 14 -12.37 -3.37 24.51
N LEU A 15 -11.40 -2.65 25.05
CA LEU A 15 -10.76 -1.53 24.34
C LEU A 15 -9.98 -2.01 23.10
N VAL A 16 -9.20 -3.09 23.23
CA VAL A 16 -8.44 -3.66 22.11
C VAL A 16 -9.39 -4.26 21.07
N GLY A 17 -10.41 -5.01 21.50
CA GLY A 17 -11.41 -5.63 20.63
C GLY A 17 -12.21 -4.62 19.81
N VAL A 18 -12.62 -3.50 20.42
CA VAL A 18 -13.31 -2.41 19.72
C VAL A 18 -12.38 -1.72 18.72
N GLY A 19 -11.11 -1.48 19.08
CA GLY A 19 -10.12 -0.86 18.19
C GLY A 19 -9.86 -1.70 16.94
N VAL A 20 -9.65 -3.01 17.10
CA VAL A 20 -9.43 -3.94 15.98
C VAL A 20 -10.71 -4.14 15.17
N GLY A 21 -11.88 -4.28 15.83
CA GLY A 21 -13.17 -4.46 15.17
C GLY A 21 -13.58 -3.26 14.32
N ALA A 22 -13.42 -2.03 14.83
CA ALA A 22 -13.68 -0.81 14.07
C ALA A 22 -12.69 -0.65 12.90
N GLY A 23 -11.42 -1.01 13.10
CA GLY A 23 -10.38 -1.02 12.06
C GLY A 23 -10.68 -2.02 10.93
N ALA A 24 -11.17 -3.21 11.26
CA ALA A 24 -11.58 -4.21 10.27
C ALA A 24 -12.85 -3.76 9.52
N ALA A 25 -13.85 -3.23 10.22
CA ALA A 25 -15.09 -2.77 9.62
C ALA A 25 -14.87 -1.65 8.57
N ARG A 26 -13.99 -0.68 8.85
CA ARG A 26 -13.66 0.38 7.86
C ARG A 26 -12.93 -0.16 6.63
N MET A 27 -12.22 -1.27 6.74
CA MET A 27 -11.53 -1.91 5.61
C MET A 27 -12.52 -2.66 4.71
N PHE A 28 -13.48 -3.39 5.28
CA PHE A 28 -14.45 -4.18 4.51
C PHE A 28 -15.66 -3.39 4.00
N HIS A 29 -15.98 -2.23 4.59
CA HIS A 29 -17.18 -1.45 4.26
C HIS A 29 -16.91 -0.15 3.47
N ALA A 30 -15.67 0.14 3.07
CA ALA A 30 -15.33 1.34 2.31
C ALA A 30 -14.90 1.06 0.85
N PRO A 31 -15.78 0.56 -0.04
CA PRO A 31 -15.45 0.35 -1.45
C PRO A 31 -15.72 1.55 -2.38
N THR A 32 -16.30 2.67 -1.92
CA THR A 32 -16.77 3.74 -2.83
C THR A 32 -15.77 4.86 -3.08
N THR A 33 -14.82 5.13 -2.19
CA THR A 33 -13.85 6.24 -2.32
C THR A 33 -12.42 5.80 -2.62
N GLN A 34 -12.10 4.51 -2.52
CA GLN A 34 -10.77 3.97 -2.83
C GLN A 34 -10.44 4.04 -4.34
N GLY A 35 -11.45 4.12 -5.20
CA GLY A 35 -11.27 4.27 -6.66
C GLY A 35 -10.52 5.56 -7.07
N MET A 36 -10.73 6.68 -6.37
CA MET A 36 -10.01 7.93 -6.67
C MET A 36 -8.49 7.81 -6.42
N GLY A 37 -8.09 7.01 -5.42
CA GLY A 37 -6.68 6.72 -5.15
C GLY A 37 -6.05 5.86 -6.25
N ALA A 38 -6.79 4.86 -6.74
CA ALA A 38 -6.34 4.02 -7.84
C ALA A 38 -6.16 4.80 -9.16
N PHE A 39 -7.05 5.76 -9.46
CA PHE A 39 -6.89 6.63 -10.63
C PHE A 39 -5.66 7.55 -10.53
N ARG A 40 -5.27 7.96 -9.33
CA ARG A 40 -4.05 8.72 -9.11
C ARG A 40 -2.81 7.89 -9.43
N THR A 41 -2.74 6.66 -8.94
CA THR A 41 -1.67 5.72 -9.30
C THR A 41 -1.64 5.46 -10.80
N LEU A 42 -2.79 5.27 -11.45
CA LEU A 42 -2.86 5.11 -12.91
C LEU A 42 -2.31 6.33 -13.67
N GLY A 43 -2.55 7.55 -13.18
CA GLY A 43 -1.97 8.77 -13.75
C GLY A 43 -0.44 8.85 -13.55
N GLU A 44 0.05 8.43 -12.40
CA GLU A 44 1.48 8.35 -12.08
C GLU A 44 2.20 7.31 -12.97
N LEU A 45 1.57 6.16 -13.19
CA LEU A 45 2.08 5.13 -14.11
C LEU A 45 2.11 5.64 -15.57
N ASN A 46 1.07 6.33 -16.02
CA ASN A 46 1.07 6.91 -17.38
C ASN A 46 2.13 8.00 -17.56
N SER A 47 2.43 8.75 -16.50
CA SER A 47 3.44 9.82 -16.53
C SER A 47 4.87 9.31 -16.70
N CYS A 48 5.11 8.02 -16.43
CA CYS A 48 6.39 7.37 -16.66
C CYS A 48 6.55 6.83 -18.10
N GLU A 49 5.51 6.92 -18.95
CA GLU A 49 5.50 6.58 -20.38
C GLU A 49 6.07 5.19 -20.74
N GLY A 50 6.10 4.26 -19.79
CA GLY A 50 6.70 2.94 -19.96
C GLY A 50 8.23 2.94 -19.95
N ASP A 51 8.89 4.00 -19.46
CA ASP A 51 10.32 4.01 -19.18
C ASP A 51 10.60 3.27 -17.84
N PRO A 52 11.31 2.13 -17.89
CA PRO A 52 11.59 1.33 -16.69
C PRO A 52 12.37 2.10 -15.62
N ALA A 53 13.27 3.00 -16.01
CA ALA A 53 14.08 3.78 -15.08
C ALA A 53 13.22 4.80 -14.30
N SER A 54 12.28 5.45 -14.99
CA SER A 54 11.30 6.35 -14.39
C SER A 54 10.34 5.61 -13.45
N HIS A 55 9.84 4.44 -13.86
CA HIS A 55 9.01 3.57 -13.02
C HIS A 55 9.76 3.06 -11.77
N PHE A 56 11.07 2.78 -11.85
CA PHE A 56 11.84 2.39 -10.68
C PHE A 56 12.07 3.58 -9.72
N SER A 57 12.52 4.71 -10.26
CA SER A 57 12.86 5.92 -9.50
C SER A 57 11.64 6.53 -8.79
N PHE A 58 10.49 6.50 -9.45
CA PHE A 58 9.26 7.05 -8.90
C PHE A 58 8.69 6.16 -7.78
N GLY A 59 8.93 4.84 -7.82
CA GLY A 59 8.60 3.93 -6.70
C GLY A 59 9.53 4.13 -5.49
N LEU A 60 10.82 4.41 -5.73
CA LEU A 60 11.78 4.75 -4.68
C LEU A 60 11.43 6.04 -3.94
N GLY A 61 10.79 6.99 -4.61
CA GLY A 61 10.32 8.24 -3.99
C GLY A 61 9.36 8.04 -2.82
N PHE A 62 8.56 6.97 -2.85
CA PHE A 62 7.62 6.61 -1.77
C PHE A 62 8.21 5.60 -0.77
N PHE A 63 9.21 4.83 -1.20
CA PHE A 63 9.81 3.75 -0.41
C PHE A 63 10.37 4.21 0.93
N PHE A 64 11.16 5.29 0.96
CA PHE A 64 11.77 5.75 2.22
C PHE A 64 10.75 6.28 3.24
N ASN A 65 9.65 6.86 2.75
CA ASN A 65 8.55 7.32 3.60
C ASN A 65 7.77 6.13 4.17
N ALA A 66 7.44 5.14 3.33
CA ALA A 66 6.80 3.90 3.75
C ALA A 66 7.67 3.08 4.71
N TRP A 67 8.98 3.04 4.48
CA TRP A 67 9.95 2.36 5.34
C TRP A 67 10.03 3.01 6.73
N ALA A 68 10.18 4.33 6.80
CA ALA A 68 10.20 5.05 8.08
C ALA A 68 8.90 4.82 8.87
N SER A 69 7.75 4.83 8.19
CA SER A 69 6.45 4.54 8.79
C SER A 69 6.33 3.09 9.25
N SER A 70 6.89 2.13 8.50
CA SER A 70 6.91 0.72 8.89
C SER A 70 7.77 0.48 10.13
N VAL A 71 8.90 1.18 10.24
CA VAL A 71 9.80 1.14 11.42
C VAL A 71 9.15 1.80 12.64
N ALA A 72 8.45 2.93 12.46
CA ALA A 72 7.86 3.69 13.55
C ALA A 72 6.53 3.11 14.04
N ALA A 73 5.65 2.69 13.13
CA ALA A 73 4.28 2.25 13.43
C ALA A 73 4.07 0.74 13.31
N GLY A 74 5.07 -0.02 12.82
CA GLY A 74 4.99 -1.48 12.70
C GLY A 74 3.96 -1.99 11.69
N SER A 75 3.51 -1.14 10.75
CA SER A 75 2.51 -1.50 9.74
C SER A 75 2.90 -0.97 8.36
N PHE A 76 2.56 -1.75 7.32
CA PHE A 76 2.75 -1.31 5.95
C PHE A 76 1.84 -0.14 5.64
N THR A 77 2.40 0.89 5.01
CA THR A 77 1.63 2.05 4.60
C THR A 77 0.94 1.78 3.28
N GLN A 78 -0.13 2.55 3.08
CA GLN A 78 -0.92 2.60 1.87
C GLN A 78 -0.05 2.75 0.59
N ASP A 79 1.10 3.42 0.69
CA ASP A 79 2.00 3.66 -0.45
C ASP A 79 2.71 2.39 -0.95
N VAL A 80 2.86 1.36 -0.09
CA VAL A 80 3.47 0.08 -0.47
C VAL A 80 2.64 -0.62 -1.54
N ASP A 81 1.35 -0.81 -1.24
CA ASP A 81 0.47 -1.62 -2.07
C ASP A 81 0.01 -0.89 -3.34
N HIS A 82 -0.05 0.45 -3.33
CA HIS A 82 -0.68 1.19 -4.43
C HIS A 82 0.27 2.12 -5.19
N ARG A 83 1.53 2.27 -4.78
CA ARG A 83 2.50 3.11 -5.51
C ARG A 83 3.81 2.39 -5.71
N ILE A 84 4.39 1.81 -4.66
CA ILE A 84 5.70 1.15 -4.72
C ILE A 84 5.61 -0.12 -5.57
N ILE A 85 4.74 -1.08 -5.17
CA ILE A 85 4.60 -2.35 -5.88
C ILE A 85 4.12 -2.17 -7.33
N PRO A 86 3.09 -1.35 -7.63
CA PRO A 86 2.65 -1.16 -9.01
C PRO A 86 3.72 -0.54 -9.91
N ASN A 87 4.49 0.43 -9.41
CA ASN A 87 5.48 1.12 -10.22
C ASN A 87 6.73 0.27 -10.44
N TRP A 88 7.19 -0.48 -9.43
CA TRP A 88 8.25 -1.47 -9.62
C TRP A 88 7.81 -2.67 -10.45
N GLY A 89 6.54 -3.07 -10.35
CA GLY A 89 5.93 -4.07 -11.22
C GLY A 89 5.91 -3.62 -12.69
N ALA A 90 5.55 -2.35 -12.95
CA ALA A 90 5.64 -1.76 -14.28
C ALA A 90 7.09 -1.68 -14.78
N ALA A 91 8.04 -1.25 -13.93
CA ALA A 91 9.46 -1.22 -14.28
C ALA A 91 9.98 -2.61 -14.72
N GLY A 92 9.67 -3.65 -13.95
CA GLY A 92 10.07 -5.03 -14.29
C GLY A 92 9.37 -5.60 -15.53
N ALA A 93 8.13 -5.17 -15.80
CA ALA A 93 7.39 -5.59 -16.99
C ALA A 93 7.84 -4.84 -18.26
N ASP A 94 8.18 -3.55 -18.15
CA ASP A 94 8.65 -2.74 -19.28
C ASP A 94 10.15 -2.96 -19.58
N ASP A 95 10.95 -3.42 -18.61
CA ASP A 95 12.31 -3.93 -18.88
C ASP A 95 12.31 -5.19 -19.75
N GLN A 96 11.19 -5.93 -19.82
CA GLN A 96 10.99 -7.02 -20.79
C GLN A 96 10.57 -6.53 -22.19
N LYS A 97 10.37 -5.22 -22.37
CA LYS A 97 9.94 -4.62 -23.65
C LYS A 97 11.02 -4.19 -24.66
N PRO A 98 12.31 -4.59 -24.61
CA PRO A 98 13.23 -4.36 -25.71
C PRO A 98 13.31 -5.63 -26.59
N GLN A 99 12.41 -5.76 -27.59
CA GLN A 99 12.68 -6.30 -28.95
C GLN A 99 11.38 -6.55 -29.76
N ARG A 100 10.27 -6.95 -29.13
CA ARG A 100 9.07 -7.46 -29.85
C ARG A 100 8.35 -6.48 -30.79
N ARG A 101 8.60 -5.17 -30.71
CA ARG A 101 8.00 -4.16 -31.61
C ARG A 101 8.88 -3.79 -32.80
N ARG A 102 10.15 -4.21 -32.85
CA ARG A 102 11.03 -3.96 -34.00
C ARG A 102 10.98 -5.08 -35.05
N ASP A 103 10.40 -6.23 -34.70
CA ASP A 103 10.32 -7.40 -35.59
C ASP A 103 8.97 -7.49 -36.36
N ALA A 104 8.13 -6.46 -36.27
CA ALA A 104 6.79 -6.42 -36.87
C ALA A 104 6.61 -5.30 -37.91
N ALA A 105 7.71 -4.72 -38.42
CA ALA A 105 7.72 -3.72 -39.49
C ALA A 105 8.30 -4.31 -40.78
#